data_AF-A0A640KLP1-F1
#
_entry.id   AF-A0A640KLP1-F1
#
_cell.length_a   1.000
_cell.length_b   1.000
_cell.length_c   1.000
_cell.angle_alpha   90.00
_cell.angle_beta   90.00
_cell.angle_gamma   90.00
#
_symmetry.space_group_name_H-M   'P 1'
#
loop_
_entity.id
_entity.type
_entity.pdbx_description
1 polymer ?
#
loop_
_entity_poly.entity_id
_entity_poly.type
_entity_poly.pdbx_seq_one_letter_code
_entity_poly.pdbx_strand_id
1 'polypeptide(L)'
;MSFYAWRAVFYGSVWTAGDFLAQFYAAHKEAAARRATGEKRKGPRPSGAQMLAMLDKERLGQNTLFGLFAGGFIGQYERFLPRIFGTLARNPTPCLCALGLQQLIVTPLILWSYFNAMTAARGGLSNPSFMSAHSFGAHQRHDISSVESHILHDVMPYPLLVSWGVYTPLFILAYIGPLRASTFLSSCVFVPWCGLLSHTQTEDLL
;
A
#
# COMPACT_ATOMS: atom_id res chain seq x y z
N MET A 1 22.97 7.98 9.69
CA MET A 1 21.99 8.09 8.59
C MET A 1 20.98 9.18 8.95
N SER A 2 20.67 10.11 8.04
CA SER A 2 19.67 11.16 8.30
C SER A 2 18.29 10.55 8.57
N PHE A 3 17.48 11.18 9.42
CA PHE A 3 16.12 10.74 9.73
C PHE A 3 15.28 10.49 8.47
N TYR A 4 15.37 11.39 7.49
CA TYR A 4 14.68 11.26 6.21
C TYR A 4 15.17 10.07 5.39
N ALA A 5 16.48 9.85 5.36
CA ALA A 5 17.06 8.70 4.66
C ALA A 5 16.61 7.38 5.32
N TRP A 6 16.52 7.35 6.65
CA TRP A 6 15.98 6.20 7.38
C TRP A 6 14.51 5.96 7.09
N ARG A 7 13.68 7.00 7.08
CA ARG A 7 12.27 6.89 6.70
C ARG A 7 12.10 6.44 5.26
N ALA A 8 12.84 7.01 4.31
CA ALA A 8 12.82 6.59 2.92
C ALA A 8 13.17 5.11 2.77
N VAL A 9 14.28 4.66 3.37
CA VAL A 9 14.69 3.24 3.31
C VAL A 9 13.66 2.33 3.97
N PHE A 10 13.13 2.70 5.14
CA PHE A 10 12.08 1.94 5.82
C PHE A 10 10.84 1.79 4.93
N TYR A 11 10.30 2.90 4.42
CA TYR A 11 9.11 2.87 3.58
C TYR A 11 9.35 2.14 2.26
N GLY A 12 10.48 2.40 1.59
CA GLY A 12 10.91 1.61 0.42
C GLY A 12 10.85 0.11 0.72
N SER A 13 11.43 -0.31 1.84
CA SER A 13 11.47 -1.73 2.23
C SER A 13 10.09 -2.33 2.51
N VAL A 14 9.20 -1.65 3.25
CA VAL A 14 7.87 -2.19 3.58
C VAL A 14 6.94 -2.23 2.37
N TRP A 15 7.07 -1.26 1.44
CA TRP A 15 6.33 -1.27 0.18
C TRP A 15 6.76 -2.44 -0.72
N THR A 16 8.08 -2.67 -0.87
CA THR A 16 8.61 -3.82 -1.60
C THR A 16 8.18 -5.14 -0.96
N ALA A 17 8.31 -5.25 0.37
CA ALA A 17 7.93 -6.46 1.10
C ALA A 17 6.43 -6.74 1.02
N GLY A 18 5.59 -5.70 1.08
CA GLY A 18 4.15 -5.81 0.89
C GLY A 18 3.81 -6.35 -0.49
N ASP A 19 4.39 -5.77 -1.55
CA ASP A 19 4.16 -6.25 -2.92
C ASP A 19 4.65 -7.67 -3.16
N PHE A 20 5.81 -8.01 -2.62
CA PHE A 20 6.32 -9.39 -2.65
C PHE A 20 5.28 -10.36 -2.05
N LEU A 21 4.72 -10.03 -0.88
CA LEU A 21 3.69 -10.86 -0.24
C LEU A 21 2.40 -10.92 -1.07
N ALA A 22 2.01 -9.83 -1.72
CA ALA A 22 0.82 -9.80 -2.57
C ALA A 22 0.98 -10.73 -3.79
N GLN A 23 2.10 -10.63 -4.50
CA GLN A 23 2.41 -11.50 -5.64
C GLN A 23 2.51 -12.97 -5.20
N PHE A 24 3.17 -13.22 -4.07
CA PHE A 24 3.31 -14.57 -3.54
C PHE A 24 1.96 -15.15 -3.11
N TYR A 25 1.10 -14.36 -2.47
CA TYR A 25 -0.25 -14.76 -2.08
C TYR A 25 -1.12 -15.08 -3.29
N ALA A 26 -1.13 -14.24 -4.32
CA ALA A 26 -1.88 -14.47 -5.55
C ALA A 26 -1.48 -15.79 -6.22
N ALA A 27 -0.18 -16.05 -6.34
CA ALA A 27 0.32 -17.32 -6.87
C ALA A 27 -0.10 -18.54 -6.03
N HIS A 28 -0.15 -18.41 -4.70
CA HIS A 28 -0.62 -19.48 -3.82
C HIS A 28 -2.14 -19.70 -3.91
N LYS A 29 -2.92 -18.62 -4.00
CA LYS A 29 -4.38 -18.65 -4.18
C LYS A 29 -4.73 -19.36 -5.49
N GLU A 30 -4.06 -19.01 -6.58
CA GLU A 30 -4.25 -19.66 -7.89
C GLU A 30 -3.85 -21.14 -7.85
N ALA A 31 -2.70 -21.46 -7.28
CA ALA A 31 -2.25 -22.84 -7.14
C ALA A 31 -3.19 -23.68 -6.26
N ALA A 32 -3.78 -23.09 -5.21
CA ALA A 32 -4.77 -23.76 -4.36
C ALA A 32 -6.08 -23.99 -5.12
N ALA A 33 -6.55 -23.00 -5.89
CA ALA A 33 -7.74 -23.12 -6.73
C ALA A 33 -7.60 -24.25 -7.77
N ARG A 34 -6.45 -24.32 -8.46
CA ARG A 34 -6.16 -25.39 -9.43
C ARG A 34 -6.14 -26.79 -8.79
N ARG A 35 -5.65 -26.90 -7.56
CA ARG A 35 -5.70 -28.17 -6.80
C ARG A 35 -7.13 -28.55 -6.43
N ALA A 36 -7.95 -27.58 -6.04
CA ALA A 36 -9.36 -27.81 -5.73
C ALA A 36 -10.15 -28.28 -6.96
N THR A 37 -9.78 -27.82 -8.17
CA THR A 37 -10.35 -28.30 -9.44
C THR A 37 -9.72 -29.62 -9.92
N GLY A 38 -8.85 -30.26 -9.14
CA GLY A 38 -8.26 -31.56 -9.44
C GLY A 38 -7.08 -31.54 -10.41
N GLU A 39 -6.52 -30.37 -10.71
CA GLU A 39 -5.34 -30.26 -11.58
C GLU A 39 -4.12 -30.86 -10.89
N LYS A 40 -3.63 -31.99 -11.43
CA LYS A 40 -2.43 -32.64 -10.92
C LYS A 40 -1.21 -31.84 -11.37
N ARG A 41 -0.40 -31.41 -10.40
CA ARG A 41 0.85 -30.69 -10.66
C ARG A 41 1.75 -31.51 -11.59
N LYS A 42 2.07 -30.97 -12.76
CA LYS A 42 3.09 -31.53 -13.66
C LYS A 42 4.46 -31.01 -13.22
N GLY A 43 5.38 -31.93 -12.90
CA GLY A 43 6.77 -31.62 -12.58
C GLY A 43 7.07 -31.33 -11.11
N PRO A 44 8.36 -31.18 -10.78
CA PRO A 44 8.83 -30.97 -9.41
C PRO A 44 8.38 -29.62 -8.84
N ARG A 45 8.39 -29.52 -7.50
CA ARG A 45 8.17 -28.24 -6.81
C ARG A 45 9.29 -27.27 -7.22
N PRO A 46 8.97 -26.04 -7.67
CA PRO A 46 9.98 -25.06 -8.01
C PRO A 46 10.79 -24.72 -6.76
N SER A 47 12.08 -24.52 -6.94
CA SER A 47 12.97 -24.06 -5.87
C SER A 47 12.64 -22.62 -5.48
N GLY A 48 13.10 -22.18 -4.31
CA GLY A 48 12.93 -20.79 -3.88
C GLY A 48 13.49 -19.78 -4.89
N ALA A 49 14.63 -20.09 -5.52
CA ALA A 49 15.22 -19.26 -6.57
C ALA A 49 14.33 -19.18 -7.83
N GLN A 50 13.68 -20.29 -8.21
CA GLN A 50 12.73 -20.30 -9.33
C GLN A 50 11.47 -19.51 -8.99
N MET A 51 10.98 -19.58 -7.75
CA MET A 51 9.85 -18.77 -7.31
C MET A 51 10.19 -17.27 -7.32
N LEU A 52 11.39 -16.89 -6.90
CA LEU A 52 11.86 -15.50 -6.98
C LEU A 52 12.03 -15.02 -8.43
N ALA A 53 12.40 -15.91 -9.35
CA ALA A 53 12.50 -15.58 -10.77
C ALA A 53 11.13 -15.37 -11.43
N MET A 54 10.06 -15.95 -10.87
CA MET A 54 8.68 -15.78 -11.34
C MET A 54 8.01 -14.50 -10.84
N LEU A 55 8.66 -13.74 -9.94
CA LEU A 55 8.14 -12.45 -9.48
C LEU A 55 8.27 -11.39 -10.57
N ASP A 56 7.29 -10.51 -10.62
CA ASP A 56 7.37 -9.28 -11.38
C ASP A 56 8.33 -8.30 -10.69
N LYS A 57 9.58 -8.31 -11.14
CA LYS A 57 10.67 -7.49 -10.61
C LYS A 57 10.50 -6.02 -10.95
N GLU A 58 9.88 -5.72 -12.08
CA GLU A 58 9.62 -4.34 -12.50
C GLU A 58 8.61 -3.70 -11.55
N ARG A 59 7.50 -4.42 -11.29
CA ARG A 59 6.49 -4.03 -10.33
C ARG A 59 7.04 -3.84 -8.91
N LEU A 60 7.93 -4.73 -8.47
CA LEU A 60 8.64 -4.57 -7.19
C LEU A 60 9.50 -3.29 -7.19
N GLY A 61 10.19 -3.01 -8.29
CA GLY A 61 10.96 -1.77 -8.48
C GLY A 61 10.08 -0.52 -8.38
N GLN A 62 8.94 -0.49 -9.06
CA GLN A 62 7.97 0.61 -9.01
C GLN A 62 7.45 0.85 -7.59
N ASN A 63 7.04 -0.20 -6.88
CA ASN A 63 6.60 -0.09 -5.49
C ASN A 63 7.74 0.39 -4.55
N THR A 64 8.98 -0.07 -4.79
CA THR A 64 10.15 0.38 -4.04
C THR A 64 10.37 1.88 -4.22
N LEU A 65 10.33 2.37 -5.46
CA LEU A 65 10.46 3.79 -5.77
C LEU A 65 9.36 4.61 -5.11
N PHE A 66 8.11 4.17 -5.22
CA PHE A 66 7.01 4.83 -4.53
C PHE A 66 7.23 4.89 -3.01
N GLY A 67 7.65 3.77 -2.40
CA GLY A 67 7.95 3.72 -0.98
C GLY A 67 9.08 4.66 -0.55
N LEU A 68 10.11 4.82 -1.37
CA LEU A 68 11.19 5.78 -1.12
C LEU A 68 10.66 7.23 -1.12
N PHE A 69 9.86 7.60 -2.12
CA PHE A 69 9.25 8.94 -2.22
C PHE A 69 8.25 9.19 -1.07
N ALA A 70 7.35 8.26 -0.82
CA ALA A 70 6.38 8.32 0.27
C ALA A 70 7.10 8.43 1.62
N GLY A 71 8.19 7.69 1.82
CA GLY A 71 8.98 7.77 3.05
C GLY A 71 9.67 9.11 3.28
N GLY A 72 10.13 9.76 2.20
CA GLY A 72 10.63 11.13 2.27
C GLY A 72 9.54 12.12 2.71
N PHE A 73 8.36 12.04 2.09
CA PHE A 73 7.20 12.86 2.44
C PHE A 73 6.72 12.63 3.88
N ILE A 74 6.55 11.37 4.28
CA ILE A 74 6.12 11.00 5.63
C ILE A 74 7.17 11.44 6.67
N GLY A 75 8.47 11.30 6.38
CA GLY A 75 9.52 11.81 7.26
C GLY A 75 9.44 13.33 7.44
N GLN A 76 9.04 14.07 6.42
CA GLN A 76 8.79 15.52 6.53
C GLN A 76 7.55 15.81 7.38
N TYR A 77 6.45 15.13 7.10
CA TYR A 77 5.21 15.24 7.87
C TYR A 77 5.41 14.95 9.37
N GLU A 78 6.10 13.86 9.72
CA GLU A 78 6.37 13.49 11.12
C GLU A 78 7.22 14.53 11.86
N ARG A 79 8.11 15.24 11.16
CA ARG A 79 8.89 16.34 11.75
C ARG A 79 8.05 17.60 11.97
N PHE A 80 7.00 17.81 11.17
CA PHE A 80 6.08 18.93 11.36
C PHE A 80 5.02 18.65 12.43
N LEU A 81 4.66 17.40 12.68
CA LEU A 81 3.64 17.04 13.68
C LEU A 81 3.86 17.70 15.06
N PRO A 82 5.05 17.63 15.69
CA PRO A 82 5.28 18.29 16.98
C PRO A 82 5.22 19.82 16.92
N ARG A 83 5.44 20.43 15.75
CA ARG A 83 5.32 21.88 15.57
C ARG A 83 3.87 22.34 15.48
N ILE A 84 2.99 21.48 14.97
CA ILE A 84 1.56 21.77 14.79
C ILE A 84 0.80 21.47 16.09
N PHE A 85 1.05 20.30 16.69
CA PHE A 85 0.24 19.80 17.81
C PHE A 85 0.98 19.75 19.16
N GLY A 86 2.29 20.03 19.18
CA GLY A 86 3.12 19.88 20.38
C GLY A 86 3.48 18.41 20.66
N THR A 87 3.85 18.13 21.90
CA THR A 87 4.28 16.79 22.32
C THR A 87 3.12 15.79 22.27
N LEU A 88 3.30 14.72 21.50
CA LEU A 88 2.34 13.61 21.39
C LEU A 88 2.41 12.65 22.59
N ALA A 89 3.58 12.51 23.21
CA ALA A 89 3.77 11.62 24.34
C ALA A 89 2.95 12.08 25.56
N ARG A 90 2.18 11.15 26.14
CA ARG A 90 1.34 11.34 27.33
C ARG A 90 0.29 12.46 27.20
N ASN A 91 -0.03 12.89 25.98
CA ASN A 91 -1.09 13.86 25.74
C ASN A 91 -2.08 13.32 24.71
N PRO A 92 -3.31 12.96 25.11
CA PRO A 92 -4.26 12.31 24.22
C PRO A 92 -4.77 13.25 23.12
N THR A 93 -4.97 14.53 23.40
CA THR A 93 -5.55 15.48 22.45
C THR A 93 -4.66 15.69 21.21
N PRO A 94 -3.36 16.03 21.34
CA PRO A 94 -2.44 16.09 20.20
C PRO A 94 -2.36 14.78 19.41
N CYS A 95 -2.38 13.62 20.09
CA CYS A 95 -2.37 12.33 19.42
C CYS A 95 -3.62 12.10 18.58
N LEU A 96 -4.81 12.41 19.10
CA LEU A 96 -6.06 12.27 18.37
C LEU A 96 -6.14 13.26 17.21
N CYS A 97 -5.70 14.52 17.39
CA CYS A 97 -5.65 15.49 16.31
C CYS A 97 -4.68 15.05 15.19
N ALA A 98 -3.50 14.55 15.56
CA ALA A 98 -2.51 14.08 14.61
C ALA A 98 -2.96 12.78 13.90
N LEU A 99 -3.64 11.86 14.59
CA LEU A 99 -4.28 10.70 13.98
C LEU A 99 -5.40 11.12 13.03
N GLY A 100 -6.21 12.10 13.41
CA GLY A 100 -7.24 12.68 12.55
C GLY A 100 -6.65 13.29 11.28
N LEU A 101 -5.59 14.09 11.40
CA LEU A 101 -4.86 14.65 10.25
C LEU A 101 -4.28 13.54 9.35
N GLN A 102 -3.71 12.50 9.97
CA GLN A 102 -3.21 11.33 9.25
C GLN A 102 -4.32 10.68 8.44
N GLN A 103 -5.47 10.41 9.05
CA GLN A 103 -6.56 9.64 8.44
C GLN A 103 -7.39 10.43 7.43
N LEU A 104 -7.57 11.72 7.65
CA LEU A 104 -8.44 12.55 6.80
C LEU A 104 -7.71 13.22 5.65
N ILE A 105 -6.39 13.38 5.75
CA ILE A 105 -5.61 14.12 4.73
C ILE A 105 -4.45 13.28 4.23
N VAL A 106 -3.53 12.88 5.11
CA VAL A 106 -2.25 12.30 4.69
C VAL A 106 -2.44 10.93 4.04
N THR A 107 -3.18 10.03 4.67
CA THR A 107 -3.42 8.67 4.15
C THR A 107 -4.24 8.69 2.87
N PRO A 108 -5.36 9.44 2.75
CA PRO A 108 -6.06 9.59 1.48
C PRO A 108 -5.16 10.08 0.35
N LEU A 109 -4.29 11.08 0.61
CA LEU A 109 -3.35 11.58 -0.40
C LEU A 109 -2.33 10.52 -0.82
N ILE A 110 -1.80 9.74 0.12
CA ILE A 110 -0.87 8.64 -0.19
C ILE A 110 -1.57 7.57 -1.03
N LEU A 111 -2.78 7.16 -0.65
CA LEU A 111 -3.56 6.16 -1.37
C LEU A 111 -3.90 6.63 -2.79
N TRP A 112 -4.42 7.85 -2.90
CA TRP A 112 -4.75 8.45 -4.19
C TRP A 112 -3.52 8.55 -5.10
N SER A 113 -2.39 9.02 -4.56
CA SER A 113 -1.13 9.10 -5.30
C SER A 113 -0.62 7.72 -5.70
N TYR A 114 -0.73 6.72 -4.82
CA TYR A 114 -0.30 5.35 -5.07
C TYR A 114 -1.08 4.73 -6.22
N PHE A 115 -2.41 4.71 -6.11
CA PHE A 115 -3.26 4.05 -7.09
C PHE A 115 -3.13 4.73 -8.46
N ASN A 116 -3.11 6.06 -8.53
CA ASN A 116 -2.87 6.76 -9.79
C ASN A 116 -1.48 6.48 -10.39
N ALA A 117 -0.41 6.60 -9.58
CA ALA A 117 0.94 6.37 -10.06
C ALA A 117 1.14 4.94 -10.58
N MET A 118 0.63 3.94 -9.86
CA MET A 118 0.77 2.54 -10.25
C MET A 118 -0.12 2.19 -11.44
N THR A 119 -1.32 2.75 -11.52
CA THR A 119 -2.21 2.56 -12.68
C THR A 119 -1.58 3.14 -13.96
N ALA A 120 -0.97 4.33 -13.86
CA ALA A 120 -0.23 4.93 -14.96
C ALA A 120 1.04 4.13 -15.31
N ALA A 121 1.85 3.76 -14.32
CA ALA A 121 3.13 3.07 -14.55
C ALA A 121 2.97 1.63 -15.07
N ARG A 122 1.84 0.97 -14.80
CA ARG A 122 1.58 -0.43 -15.18
C ARG A 122 0.63 -0.56 -16.37
N GLY A 123 0.31 0.54 -17.04
CA GLY A 123 -0.51 0.53 -18.25
C GLY A 123 -2.01 0.27 -18.01
N GLY A 124 -2.52 0.43 -16.79
CA GLY A 124 -3.95 0.28 -16.50
C GLY A 124 -4.82 1.27 -17.27
N LEU A 125 -4.28 2.45 -17.61
CA LEU A 125 -4.94 3.44 -18.47
C LEU A 125 -5.12 2.98 -19.93
N SER A 126 -4.41 1.93 -20.33
CA SER A 126 -4.47 1.35 -21.68
C SER A 126 -5.23 0.03 -21.76
N ASN A 127 -5.74 -0.49 -20.63
CA ASN A 127 -6.45 -1.77 -20.59
C ASN A 127 -7.97 -1.59 -20.82
N PRO A 128 -8.52 -2.01 -21.97
CA PRO A 128 -9.95 -1.84 -22.28
C PRO A 128 -10.88 -2.72 -21.42
N SER A 129 -10.41 -3.83 -20.85
CA SER A 129 -11.25 -4.73 -20.03
C SER A 129 -11.59 -4.11 -18.66
N PHE A 130 -10.62 -3.45 -18.04
CA PHE A 130 -10.76 -2.72 -16.79
C PHE A 130 -11.82 -1.60 -16.92
N MET A 131 -11.81 -0.87 -18.03
CA MET A 131 -12.78 0.22 -18.28
C MET A 131 -14.20 -0.27 -18.63
N SER A 132 -14.35 -1.50 -19.14
CA SER A 132 -15.64 -2.08 -19.52
C SER A 132 -16.44 -2.66 -18.35
N ALA A 133 -15.77 -3.09 -17.27
CA ALA A 133 -16.40 -3.74 -16.12
C ALA A 133 -17.02 -2.73 -15.11
N HIS A 134 -16.55 -1.48 -15.13
CA HIS A 134 -16.92 -0.46 -14.14
C HIS A 134 -17.72 0.72 -14.72
N SER A 135 -18.10 0.64 -16.00
CA SER A 135 -18.98 1.63 -16.60
C SER A 135 -20.42 1.48 -16.11
N PHE A 136 -20.82 2.31 -15.15
CA PHE A 136 -22.20 2.72 -14.96
C PHE A 136 -22.73 3.33 -16.27
N GLY A 137 -23.31 2.50 -17.13
CA GLY A 137 -24.03 2.95 -18.32
C GLY A 137 -23.13 3.50 -19.44
N ALA A 138 -23.16 2.80 -20.56
CA ALA A 138 -22.97 3.28 -21.92
C ALA A 138 -22.50 4.75 -22.12
N HIS A 139 -21.35 4.92 -22.79
CA HIS A 139 -20.86 6.14 -23.49
C HIS A 139 -19.92 7.12 -22.78
N GLN A 140 -19.23 6.76 -21.69
CA GLN A 140 -18.15 7.62 -21.20
C GLN A 140 -16.83 7.33 -21.93
N ARG A 141 -16.28 8.37 -22.56
CA ARG A 141 -14.99 8.38 -23.25
C ARG A 141 -13.88 7.94 -22.29
N HIS A 142 -12.85 7.32 -22.87
CA HIS A 142 -11.60 6.86 -22.27
C HIS A 142 -10.80 8.00 -21.59
N ASP A 143 -11.33 8.58 -20.52
CA ASP A 143 -10.77 9.76 -19.87
C ASP A 143 -10.22 9.44 -18.48
N ILE A 144 -9.09 10.08 -18.14
CA ILE A 144 -8.37 9.95 -16.87
C ILE A 144 -9.30 10.22 -15.68
N SER A 145 -10.25 11.14 -15.85
CA SER A 145 -11.24 11.49 -14.82
C SER A 145 -12.12 10.32 -14.40
N SER A 146 -12.42 9.38 -15.30
CA SER A 146 -13.25 8.21 -14.97
C SER A 146 -12.50 7.21 -14.10
N VAL A 147 -11.21 7.00 -14.39
CA VAL A 147 -10.29 6.19 -13.59
C VAL A 147 -10.09 6.81 -12.21
N GLU A 148 -9.88 8.12 -12.14
CA GLU A 148 -9.76 8.84 -10.86
C GLU A 148 -11.05 8.72 -10.02
N SER A 149 -12.21 8.88 -10.65
CA SER A 149 -13.51 8.71 -9.99
C SER A 149 -13.67 7.29 -9.42
N HIS A 150 -13.34 6.27 -10.19
CA HIS A 150 -13.38 4.88 -9.74
C HIS A 150 -12.41 4.62 -8.58
N ILE A 151 -11.17 5.14 -8.67
CA ILE A 151 -10.19 5.06 -7.59
C ILE A 151 -10.76 5.66 -6.30
N LEU A 152 -11.35 6.86 -6.38
CA LEU A 152 -11.88 7.58 -5.21
C LEU A 152 -13.11 6.91 -4.59
N HIS A 153 -14.02 6.41 -5.42
CA HIS A 153 -15.33 5.93 -4.97
C HIS A 153 -15.39 4.43 -4.69
N ASP A 154 -14.65 3.63 -5.44
CA ASP A 154 -14.78 2.17 -5.39
C ASP A 154 -13.53 1.50 -4.79
N VAL A 155 -12.33 2.00 -5.13
CA VAL A 155 -11.06 1.35 -4.73
C VAL A 155 -10.54 1.84 -3.37
N MET A 156 -10.46 3.15 -3.16
CA MET A 156 -9.85 3.75 -1.97
C MET A 156 -10.59 3.52 -0.64
N PRO A 157 -11.93 3.41 -0.56
CA PRO A 157 -12.62 3.36 0.73
C PRO A 157 -12.19 2.19 1.64
N TYR A 158 -12.01 1.00 1.07
CA TYR A 158 -11.61 -0.18 1.84
C TYR A 158 -10.16 -0.09 2.36
N PRO A 159 -9.13 0.18 1.53
CA PRO A 159 -7.78 0.50 1.97
C PRO A 159 -7.68 1.61 3.03
N LEU A 160 -8.49 2.65 2.90
CA LEU A 160 -8.55 3.75 3.85
C LEU A 160 -9.10 3.28 5.19
N LEU A 161 -10.19 2.51 5.19
CA LEU A 161 -10.75 1.91 6.40
C LEU A 161 -9.74 0.99 7.09
N VAL A 162 -9.07 0.10 6.33
CA VAL A 162 -8.05 -0.81 6.88
C VAL A 162 -6.86 -0.05 7.46
N SER A 163 -6.53 1.13 6.92
CA SER A 163 -5.42 1.95 7.42
C SER A 163 -5.62 2.40 8.88
N TRP A 164 -6.84 2.42 9.41
CA TRP A 164 -7.09 2.65 10.84
C TRP A 164 -6.42 1.59 11.71
N GLY A 165 -6.40 0.33 11.26
CA GLY A 165 -5.71 -0.77 11.92
C GLY A 165 -4.17 -0.64 11.88
N VAL A 166 -3.64 0.24 11.02
CA VAL A 166 -2.21 0.54 10.92
C VAL A 166 -1.85 1.73 11.79
N TYR A 167 -2.52 2.87 11.59
CA TYR A 167 -2.12 4.11 12.24
C TYR A 167 -2.58 4.22 13.69
N THR A 168 -3.74 3.66 14.06
CA THR A 168 -4.22 3.69 15.46
C THR A 168 -3.20 3.09 16.44
N PRO A 169 -2.68 1.85 16.26
CA PRO A 169 -1.67 1.30 17.16
C PRO A 169 -0.36 2.11 17.15
N LEU A 170 0.02 2.72 16.02
CA LEU A 170 1.20 3.57 15.94
C LEU A 170 1.04 4.88 16.74
N PHE A 171 -0.14 5.48 16.72
CA PHE A 171 -0.43 6.67 17.54
C PHE A 171 -0.60 6.33 19.02
N ILE A 172 -1.09 5.13 19.37
CA ILE A 172 -1.04 4.60 20.73
C ILE A 172 0.42 4.45 21.19
N LEU A 173 1.30 3.91 20.34
CA LEU A 173 2.73 3.86 20.65
C LEU A 173 3.34 5.26 20.82
N ALA A 174 3.00 6.22 19.94
CA ALA A 174 3.48 7.59 20.05
C ALA A 174 3.04 8.26 21.36
N TYR A 175 1.82 7.96 21.82
CA TYR A 175 1.31 8.39 23.12
C TYR A 175 2.10 7.78 24.29
N ILE A 176 2.37 6.47 24.26
CA ILE A 176 3.12 5.78 25.32
C ILE A 176 4.58 6.27 25.38
N GLY A 177 5.17 6.57 24.22
CA GLY A 177 6.55 7.03 24.07
C GLY A 177 7.47 6.00 23.37
N PRO A 178 8.74 6.34 23.15
CA PRO A 178 9.66 5.52 22.36
C PRO A 178 9.92 4.16 23.02
N LEU A 179 9.45 3.09 22.37
CA LEU A 179 9.73 1.70 22.72
C LEU A 179 10.78 1.12 21.77
N ARG A 180 11.66 0.25 22.30
CA ARG A 180 12.71 -0.44 21.52
C ARG A 180 12.16 -1.26 20.34
N ALA A 181 10.89 -1.69 20.41
CA ALA A 181 10.23 -2.51 19.39
C ALA A 181 9.38 -1.71 18.37
N SER A 182 9.44 -0.37 18.38
CA SER A 182 8.60 0.48 17.53
C SER A 182 8.76 0.20 16.03
N THR A 183 9.99 -0.05 15.56
CA THR A 183 10.24 -0.41 14.15
C THR A 183 9.65 -1.77 13.79
N PHE A 184 9.78 -2.77 14.66
CA PHE A 184 9.21 -4.09 14.41
C PHE A 184 7.69 -4.04 14.32
N LEU A 185 7.02 -3.38 15.29
CA LEU A 185 5.56 -3.23 15.23
C LEU A 185 5.12 -2.47 13.97
N SER A 186 5.85 -1.41 13.62
CA SER A 186 5.59 -0.65 12.39
C SER A 186 5.65 -1.55 11.16
N SER A 187 6.69 -2.38 11.02
CA SER A 187 6.79 -3.33 9.90
C SER A 187 5.63 -4.33 9.89
N CYS A 188 5.24 -4.87 11.05
CA CYS A 188 4.14 -5.83 11.17
C CYS A 188 2.78 -5.27 10.73
N VAL A 189 2.55 -3.96 10.85
CA VAL A 189 1.31 -3.34 10.40
C VAL A 189 1.40 -2.77 8.98
N PHE A 190 2.55 -2.18 8.59
CA PHE A 190 2.71 -1.57 7.28
C PHE A 190 2.87 -2.60 6.16
N VAL A 191 3.61 -3.69 6.39
CA VAL A 191 3.87 -4.68 5.34
C VAL A 191 2.56 -5.33 4.85
N PRO A 192 1.67 -5.84 5.73
CA PRO A 192 0.39 -6.38 5.28
C PRO A 192 -0.50 -5.33 4.61
N TRP A 193 -0.51 -4.09 5.10
CA TRP A 193 -1.27 -3.02 4.48
C TRP A 193 -0.76 -2.69 3.07
N CYS A 194 0.55 -2.53 2.89
CA CYS A 194 1.14 -2.33 1.55
C CYS A 194 0.86 -3.51 0.62
N GLY A 195 0.87 -4.74 1.16
CA GLY A 195 0.48 -5.93 0.40
C GLY A 195 -0.99 -5.91 -0.02
N LEU A 196 -1.89 -5.47 0.86
CA LEU A 196 -3.29 -5.23 0.50
C LEU A 196 -3.40 -4.19 -0.62
N LEU A 197 -2.73 -3.04 -0.51
CA LEU A 197 -2.77 -2.00 -1.55
C LEU A 197 -2.32 -2.54 -2.91
N SER A 198 -1.22 -3.30 -2.92
CA SER A 198 -0.71 -3.89 -4.15
C SER A 198 -1.65 -4.96 -4.72
N HIS A 199 -2.30 -5.76 -3.86
CA HIS A 199 -3.31 -6.73 -4.27
C HIS A 199 -4.53 -6.03 -4.88
N THR A 200 -5.09 -5.04 -4.19
CA THR A 200 -6.20 -4.19 -4.66
C THR A 200 -5.86 -3.52 -5.99
N GLN A 201 -4.66 -2.96 -6.15
CA GLN A 201 -4.20 -2.39 -7.43
C GLN A 201 -4.18 -3.41 -8.57
N THR A 202 -4.05 -4.71 -8.28
CA THR A 202 -4.02 -5.75 -9.31
C THR A 202 -5.39 -6.27 -9.65
N GLU A 203 -6.23 -6.51 -8.64
CA GLU A 203 -7.55 -7.08 -8.86
C GLU A 203 -8.54 -6.04 -9.39
N ASP A 204 -8.41 -4.79 -8.92
CA ASP A 204 -9.41 -3.75 -9.16
C ASP A 204 -8.94 -2.68 -10.13
N LEU A 205 -7.69 -2.66 -10.62
CA LEU A 205 -7.16 -1.55 -11.44
C LEU A 205 -6.25 -1.99 -12.61
N LEU A 206 -5.98 -3.28 -12.80
CA LEU A 206 -5.11 -3.82 -13.87
C LEU A 206 -5.76 -5.02 -14.55
#